data_AF-A0AAV8ZH40-F1
#
_entry.id   AF-A0AAV8ZH40-F1
#
_cell.length_a   1.000
_cell.length_b   1.000
_cell.length_c   1.000
_cell.angle_alpha   90.00
_cell.angle_beta   90.00
_cell.angle_gamma   90.00
#
_symmetry.space_group_name_H-M   'P 1'
#
loop_
_entity.id
_entity.type
_entity.pdbx_description
1 polymer ?
#
loop_
_entity_poly.entity_id
_entity_poly.type
_entity_poly.pdbx_seq_one_letter_code
_entity_poly.pdbx_strand_id
1 'polypeptide(L)'
;MKPRDHPDHDRLHKLRPVVDKLNDSFQSIPLQKYLCVNEQLCATKGRHYIKQDLPAKPHKWGYKLYMLCGTDGFSYKFEIYTGDENNSIQKTRRT
;
A
#
# COMPACT_ATOMS: atom_id res chain seq x y z
N MET A 1 -9.21 -6.87 14.93
CA MET A 1 -10.09 -6.24 13.92
C MET A 1 -11.29 -5.66 14.63
N LYS A 2 -11.54 -4.36 14.50
CA LYS A 2 -12.80 -3.76 14.96
C LYS A 2 -13.96 -4.22 14.04
N PRO A 3 -15.24 -4.09 14.43
CA PRO A 3 -16.37 -4.32 13.53
C PRO A 3 -16.31 -3.44 12.27
N ARG A 4 -16.93 -3.86 11.16
CA ARG A 4 -16.87 -3.14 9.87
C ARG A 4 -17.40 -1.70 9.93
N ASP A 5 -18.41 -1.46 10.76
CA ASP A 5 -19.04 -0.15 10.89
C ASP A 5 -18.32 0.76 11.90
N HIS A 6 -17.23 0.27 12.49
CA HIS A 6 -16.42 1.05 13.43
C HIS A 6 -15.53 2.03 12.64
N PRO A 7 -15.40 3.30 13.08
CA PRO A 7 -14.56 4.29 12.38
C PRO A 7 -13.10 3.83 12.24
N ASP A 8 -12.55 3.17 13.26
CA ASP A 8 -11.19 2.59 13.23
C ASP A 8 -11.13 1.16 12.64
N HIS A 9 -12.07 0.79 11.77
CA HIS A 9 -11.99 -0.48 11.07
C HIS A 9 -10.84 -0.45 10.06
N ASP A 10 -9.89 -1.38 10.24
CA ASP A 10 -8.75 -1.53 9.33
C ASP A 10 -8.55 -3.00 8.95
N ARG A 11 -8.74 -3.30 7.66
CA ARG A 11 -8.43 -4.60 7.05
C ARG A 11 -6.98 -5.06 7.28
N LEU A 12 -6.06 -4.11 7.39
CA LEU A 12 -4.63 -4.35 7.57
C LEU A 12 -4.16 -4.20 9.02
N HIS A 13 -5.06 -4.12 10.02
CA HIS A 13 -4.69 -3.88 11.43
C HIS A 13 -3.56 -4.78 11.98
N LYS A 14 -3.41 -6.02 11.46
CA LYS A 14 -2.31 -6.92 11.84
C LYS A 14 -0.96 -6.55 11.20
N LEU A 15 -0.99 -6.03 9.98
CA LEU A 15 0.18 -5.61 9.22
C LEU A 15 0.56 -4.15 9.49
N ARG A 16 -0.39 -3.33 9.95
CA ARG A 16 -0.21 -1.89 10.18
C ARG A 16 1.03 -1.55 11.02
N PRO A 17 1.33 -2.23 12.15
CA PRO A 17 2.55 -1.94 12.92
C PRO A 17 3.84 -2.18 12.12
N VAL A 18 3.85 -3.17 11.22
CA VAL A 18 5.00 -3.48 10.37
C VAL A 18 5.13 -2.46 9.25
N VAL A 19 4.02 -2.15 8.58
CA VAL A 19 3.98 -1.16 7.49
C VAL A 19 4.43 0.20 7.98
N ASP A 20 3.89 0.65 9.12
CA ASP A 20 4.22 1.94 9.70
C ASP A 20 5.70 2.00 10.11
N LYS A 21 6.20 0.95 10.77
CA LYS A 21 7.61 0.90 11.18
C LYS A 21 8.57 0.92 9.99
N LEU A 22 8.22 0.23 8.90
CA LEU A 22 9.01 0.26 7.67
C LEU A 22 8.96 1.63 7.01
N ASN A 23 7.78 2.23 6.87
CA ASN A 23 7.62 3.56 6.31
C ASN A 23 8.35 4.64 7.13
N ASP A 24 8.37 4.54 8.45
CA ASP A 24 9.14 5.44 9.33
C ASP A 24 10.64 5.29 9.09
N SER A 25 11.11 4.04 8.97
CA SER A 25 12.52 3.74 8.69
C SER A 25 12.94 4.21 7.29
N PHE A 26 12.08 4.08 6.30
CA PHE A 26 12.37 4.53 4.93
C PHE A 26 12.40 6.06 4.82
N GLN A 27 11.58 6.76 5.63
CA GLN A 27 11.55 8.22 5.68
C GLN A 27 12.78 8.83 6.38
N SER A 28 13.57 8.05 7.13
CA SER A 28 14.84 8.56 7.69
C SER A 28 15.92 8.73 6.62
N ILE A 29 15.70 8.22 5.40
CA ILE A 29 16.64 8.36 4.28
C ILE A 29 16.30 9.64 3.51
N PRO A 30 17.29 10.50 3.21
CA PRO A 30 17.06 11.73 2.45
C PRO A 30 16.37 11.45 1.10
N LEU A 31 15.31 12.22 0.83
CA LEU A 31 14.58 12.14 -0.43
C LEU A 31 15.45 12.63 -1.59
N GLN A 32 15.33 11.94 -2.73
CA GLN A 32 15.92 12.38 -3.98
C GLN A 32 15.13 13.53 -4.61
N LYS A 33 15.81 14.28 -5.48
CA LYS A 33 15.22 15.38 -6.25
C LYS A 33 14.05 14.94 -7.15
N TYR A 34 14.16 13.75 -7.72
CA TYR A 34 13.16 13.19 -8.62
C TYR A 34 12.55 11.95 -8.01
N LEU A 35 11.22 11.94 -7.94
CA LEU A 35 10.43 10.86 -7.35
C LEU A 35 9.37 10.40 -8.34
N CYS A 36 9.03 9.13 -8.28
CA CYS A 36 7.99 8.50 -9.09
C CYS A 36 7.01 7.75 -8.20
N VAL A 37 5.73 7.81 -8.53
CA VAL A 37 4.70 6.96 -7.91
C VAL A 37 4.42 5.80 -8.85
N ASN A 38 4.52 4.57 -8.36
CA ASN A 38 4.33 3.38 -9.18
C ASN A 38 3.54 2.28 -8.45
N GLU A 39 3.09 1.29 -9.21
CA GLU A 39 2.37 0.12 -8.72
C GLU A 39 3.25 -1.14 -8.80
N GLN A 40 3.52 -1.73 -7.63
CA GLN A 40 4.18 -3.04 -7.51
C GLN A 40 3.16 -4.12 -7.12
N LEU A 41 3.41 -5.34 -7.57
CA LEU A 41 2.63 -6.51 -7.20
C LEU A 41 3.49 -7.48 -6.37
N CYS A 42 3.04 -7.79 -5.17
CA CYS A 42 3.60 -8.88 -4.37
C CYS A 42 2.82 -10.17 -4.70
N ALA A 43 3.42 -11.05 -5.51
CA ALA A 43 2.75 -12.25 -6.00
C ALA A 43 2.36 -13.20 -4.85
N THR A 44 1.16 -13.79 -4.91
CA THR A 44 0.72 -14.78 -3.92
C THR A 44 -0.22 -15.82 -4.52
N LYS A 45 -0.11 -17.06 -4.04
CA LYS A 45 -1.10 -18.12 -4.27
C LYS A 45 -2.16 -18.19 -3.16
N GLY A 46 -1.97 -17.43 -2.07
CA GLY A 46 -2.88 -17.41 -0.93
C GLY A 46 -4.29 -16.95 -1.30
N ARG A 47 -5.28 -17.44 -0.55
CA ARG A 47 -6.66 -16.95 -0.65
C ARG A 47 -6.86 -15.85 0.38
N HIS A 48 -6.93 -14.62 -0.09
CA HIS A 48 -7.20 -13.45 0.73
C HIS A 48 -8.04 -12.44 -0.07
N TYR A 49 -8.91 -11.69 0.59
CA TYR A 49 -9.88 -10.81 -0.07
C TYR A 49 -9.24 -9.55 -0.69
N ILE A 50 -8.09 -9.07 -0.19
CA ILE A 50 -7.37 -7.94 -0.80
C ILE A 50 -6.56 -8.34 -2.06
N LYS A 51 -6.49 -9.64 -2.38
CA LYS A 51 -5.74 -10.13 -3.54
C LYS A 51 -6.35 -9.53 -4.81
N GLN A 52 -5.49 -8.94 -5.64
CA GLN A 52 -5.86 -8.35 -6.91
C GLN A 52 -5.45 -9.25 -8.08
N ASP A 53 -6.21 -9.12 -9.16
CA ASP A 53 -5.90 -9.64 -10.48
C ASP A 53 -5.31 -8.50 -11.32
N LEU A 54 -4.03 -8.60 -11.70
CA LEU A 54 -3.36 -7.68 -12.61
C LEU A 54 -2.88 -8.46 -13.85
N PRO A 55 -3.72 -8.60 -14.89
CA PRO A 55 -3.42 -9.46 -16.03
C PRO A 55 -2.21 -9.00 -16.86
N ALA A 56 -1.85 -7.71 -16.79
CA ALA A 56 -0.69 -7.16 -17.48
C ALA A 56 0.66 -7.41 -16.76
N LYS A 57 0.65 -8.00 -15.55
CA LYS A 57 1.88 -8.30 -14.80
C LYS A 57 2.30 -9.77 -15.04
N PRO A 58 3.61 -10.09 -14.99
CA PRO A 58 4.11 -11.46 -15.21
C PRO A 58 3.46 -12.50 -14.29
N HIS A 59 3.21 -12.11 -13.04
CA HIS A 59 2.35 -12.86 -12.13
C HIS A 59 1.01 -12.15 -12.04
N LYS A 60 -0.06 -12.85 -12.42
CA LYS A 60 -1.41 -12.28 -12.48
C LYS A 60 -2.00 -11.96 -11.10
N TRP A 61 -1.66 -12.75 -10.08
CA TRP A 61 -2.32 -12.70 -8.76
C TRP A 61 -1.37 -12.23 -7.65
N GLY A 62 -1.77 -11.21 -6.90
CA GLY A 62 -0.94 -10.68 -5.83
C GLY A 62 -1.58 -9.59 -4.97
N TYR A 63 -0.83 -9.08 -4.02
CA TYR A 63 -1.15 -7.87 -3.27
C TYR A 63 -0.61 -6.66 -4.02
N LYS A 64 -1.51 -5.74 -4.38
CA LYS A 64 -1.15 -4.50 -5.06
C LYS A 64 -0.62 -3.49 -4.04
N LEU A 65 0.54 -2.90 -4.34
CA LEU A 65 1.23 -1.91 -3.54
C LEU A 65 1.39 -0.63 -4.36
N TYR A 66 1.07 0.51 -3.78
CA TYR A 66 1.48 1.82 -4.28
C TYR A 66 2.78 2.23 -3.62
N MET A 67 3.74 2.68 -4.39
CA MET A 67 5.07 3.02 -3.87
C MET A 67 5.51 4.39 -4.36
N LEU A 68 6.18 5.13 -3.48
CA LEU A 68 6.95 6.31 -3.79
C LEU A 68 8.41 5.92 -3.93
N CYS A 69 8.95 6.02 -5.14
CA CYS A 69 10.29 5.55 -5.47
C CYS A 69 11.20 6.68 -5.93
N GLY A 70 12.49 6.58 -5.60
CA GLY A 70 13.57 7.39 -6.16
C GLY A 70 14.03 6.89 -7.53
N THR A 71 14.87 7.68 -8.17
CA THR A 71 15.51 7.35 -9.45
C THR A 71 16.48 6.17 -9.38
N ASP A 72 17.02 5.88 -8.19
CA ASP A 72 17.84 4.70 -7.92
C ASP A 72 17.03 3.42 -7.68
N GLY A 73 15.70 3.52 -7.69
CA GLY A 73 14.79 2.41 -7.39
C GLY A 73 14.51 2.21 -5.91
N PHE A 74 15.04 3.05 -5.01
CA PHE A 74 14.72 2.97 -3.59
C PHE A 74 13.26 3.40 -3.32
N SER A 75 12.55 2.68 -2.45
CA SER A 75 11.16 3.01 -2.09
C SER A 75 11.11 3.72 -0.74
N TYR A 76 10.72 4.99 -0.76
CA TYR A 76 10.64 5.85 0.42
C TYR A 76 9.35 5.67 1.23
N LYS A 77 8.29 5.20 0.57
CA LYS A 77 7.00 4.92 1.20
C LYS A 77 6.22 3.94 0.35
N PHE A 78 5.43 3.08 1.00
CA PHE A 78 4.45 2.28 0.31
C PHE A 78 3.12 2.20 1.06
N GLU A 79 2.05 1.95 0.32
CA GLU A 79 0.70 1.68 0.83
C GLU A 79 0.14 0.43 0.16
N ILE A 80 -0.48 -0.45 0.93
CA ILE A 80 -1.13 -1.65 0.40
C ILE A 80 -2.56 -1.30 -0.04
N TYR A 81 -2.96 -1.75 -1.22
CA TYR A 81 -4.33 -1.58 -1.69
C TYR A 81 -5.29 -2.53 -0.97
N THR A 82 -6.36 -2.00 -0.36
CA THR A 82 -7.37 -2.79 0.37
C THR A 82 -8.77 -2.75 -0.26
N GLY A 83 -8.90 -2.15 -1.44
CA GLY A 83 -10.19 -1.90 -2.10
C GLY A 83 -10.83 -0.59 -1.62
N ASP A 84 -12.13 -0.62 -1.36
CA ASP A 84 -12.93 0.56 -1.03
C ASP A 84 -12.51 1.27 0.27
N GLU A 85 -11.81 0.59 1.19
CA GLU A 85 -11.27 1.21 2.40
C GLU A 85 -10.18 2.25 2.11
N ASN A 86 -9.47 2.15 0.97
CA ASN A 86 -8.50 3.18 0.56
C ASN A 86 -9.19 4.49 0.10
N ASN A 87 -10.48 4.48 -0.22
CA ASN A 87 -11.21 5.65 -0.76
C ASN A 87 -11.73 6.60 0.32
N SER A 88 -11.79 6.18 1.60
CA SER A 88 -12.25 7.04 2.70
C SER A 88 -11.31 8.23 2.94
N ILE A 89 -10.00 8.06 2.71
CA ILE A 89 -8.98 9.10 2.89
C ILE A 89 -9.06 10.20 1.80
N GLN A 90 -9.56 9.88 0.59
CA GLN A 90 -9.68 10.87 -0.49
C GLN A 90 -10.85 11.85 -0.29
N LYS A 91 -11.89 11.48 0.50
CA LYS A 91 -13.02 12.39 0.76
C LYS A 91 -12.66 13.58 1.65
N THR A 92 -11.64 13.46 2.50
CA THR A 92 -11.25 14.51 3.45
C THR A 92 -10.33 15.59 2.86
N ARG A 93 -9.77 15.37 1.65
CA ARG A 93 -8.81 16.30 1.01
C ARG A 93 -9.36 17.03 -0.23
N ARG A 94 -10.67 16.92 -0.49
CA ARG A 94 -11.38 17.67 -1.52
C ARG A 94 -12.51 18.51 -0.89
N THR A 95 -12.12 19.44 -0.04
CA THR A 95 -12.91 20.63 0.35
C THR A 95 -11.95 21.79 0.48
#